data_AF-A0A6N7XNY0-F1
#
_entry.id   AF-A0A6N7XNY0-F1
#
_cell.length_a   1.000
_cell.length_b   1.000
_cell.length_c   1.000
_cell.angle_alpha   90.00
_cell.angle_beta   90.00
_cell.angle_gamma   90.00
#
_symmetry.space_group_name_H-M   'P 1'
#
loop_
_entity.id
_entity.type
_entity.pdbx_description
1 polymer ?
#
loop_
_entity_poly.entity_id
_entity_poly.type
_entity_poly.pdbx_seq_one_letter_code
_entity_poly.pdbx_strand_id
1 'polypeptide(L)'
;MSTKKDRVWDSRNRNAHKLAKMGDGNEEKAMSLILRTIRYALADAHEFERENTSERYCNSRAHEHKAELLDRRRANLEREWNEYGLTMVNYGPYPTINDLLSGTQDVIHLAYFD
;
A
#
# COMPACT_ATOMS: atom_id res chain seq x y z
N MET A 1 15.20 -16.67 -18.87
CA MET A 1 15.43 -15.81 -17.69
C MET A 1 14.10 -15.16 -17.32
N SER A 2 13.63 -15.33 -16.08
CA SER A 2 12.42 -14.61 -15.58
C SER A 2 12.69 -13.11 -15.59
N THR A 3 11.76 -12.33 -16.15
CA THR A 3 11.87 -10.88 -16.23
C THR A 3 11.66 -10.26 -14.84
N LYS A 4 12.10 -9.00 -14.65
CA LYS A 4 11.85 -8.29 -13.38
C LYS A 4 10.35 -8.18 -13.07
N LYS A 5 9.50 -8.04 -14.10
CA LYS A 5 8.04 -8.00 -13.98
C LYS A 5 7.47 -9.30 -13.43
N ASP A 6 7.92 -10.43 -13.96
CA ASP A 6 7.49 -11.76 -13.51
C ASP A 6 7.78 -11.95 -12.01
N ARG A 7 8.97 -11.55 -11.56
CA ARG A 7 9.37 -11.66 -10.14
C ARG A 7 8.50 -10.82 -9.21
N VAL A 8 8.07 -9.64 -9.64
CA VAL A 8 7.19 -8.76 -8.86
C VAL A 8 5.80 -9.39 -8.73
N TRP A 9 5.24 -9.87 -9.84
CA TRP A 9 3.95 -10.57 -9.83
C TRP A 9 3.98 -11.85 -9.00
N ASP A 10 5.04 -12.66 -9.11
CA ASP A 10 5.24 -13.84 -8.27
C ASP A 10 5.32 -13.49 -6.79
N SER A 11 6.00 -12.38 -6.45
CA SER A 11 6.03 -11.87 -5.08
C SER A 11 4.65 -11.47 -4.58
N ARG A 12 3.87 -10.75 -5.39
CA ARG A 12 2.51 -10.34 -5.05
C ARG A 12 1.58 -11.55 -4.87
N ASN A 13 1.67 -12.54 -5.76
CA ASN A 13 0.89 -13.77 -5.66
C ASN A 13 1.22 -14.55 -4.38
N ARG A 14 2.52 -14.69 -4.03
CA ARG A 14 2.92 -15.32 -2.77
C ARG A 14 2.41 -14.56 -1.55
N ASN A 15 2.46 -13.23 -1.57
CA ASN A 15 1.95 -12.40 -0.48
C ASN A 15 0.42 -12.49 -0.37
N ALA A 16 -0.31 -12.50 -1.48
CA ALA A 16 -1.76 -12.67 -1.50
C ALA A 16 -2.17 -14.04 -0.96
N HIS A 17 -1.48 -15.11 -1.37
CA HIS A 17 -1.70 -16.45 -0.84
C HIS A 17 -1.43 -16.54 0.66
N LYS A 18 -0.35 -15.93 1.14
CA LYS A 18 -0.04 -15.85 2.58
C LYS A 18 -1.13 -15.11 3.34
N LEU A 19 -1.56 -13.95 2.83
CA LEU A 19 -2.58 -13.12 3.45
C LEU A 19 -3.95 -13.82 3.48
N ALA A 20 -4.32 -14.51 2.41
CA ALA A 20 -5.52 -15.32 2.35
C ALA A 20 -5.53 -16.42 3.43
N LYS A 21 -4.38 -17.09 3.66
CA LYS A 21 -4.24 -18.07 4.73
C LYS A 21 -4.37 -17.48 6.14
N MET A 22 -4.06 -16.20 6.33
CA MET A 22 -4.21 -15.51 7.62
C MET A 22 -5.65 -15.05 7.86
N GLY A 23 -6.43 -14.81 6.81
CA GLY A 23 -7.80 -14.31 6.89
C GLY A 23 -8.85 -15.32 6.46
N ASP A 24 -9.69 -14.91 5.51
CA ASP A 24 -10.89 -15.64 5.04
C ASP A 24 -10.62 -16.67 3.94
N GLY A 25 -9.36 -16.92 3.57
CA GLY A 25 -8.98 -17.80 2.47
C GLY A 25 -9.16 -17.20 1.08
N ASN A 26 -9.56 -15.93 0.95
CA ASN A 26 -9.81 -15.30 -0.35
C ASN A 26 -8.57 -14.59 -0.92
N GLU A 27 -7.88 -15.26 -1.84
CA GLU A 27 -6.68 -14.74 -2.52
C GLU A 27 -6.96 -13.51 -3.41
N GLU A 28 -8.13 -13.43 -4.03
CA GLU A 28 -8.49 -12.27 -4.88
C GLU A 28 -8.68 -11.01 -4.05
N LYS A 29 -9.35 -11.14 -2.89
CA LYS A 29 -9.51 -10.05 -1.92
C LYS A 29 -8.16 -9.59 -1.39
N ALA A 30 -7.29 -10.54 -1.04
CA ALA A 30 -5.93 -10.26 -0.59
C ALA A 30 -5.10 -9.53 -1.66
N MET A 31 -5.14 -10.01 -2.91
CA MET A 31 -4.48 -9.35 -4.04
C MET A 31 -5.04 -7.94 -4.27
N SER A 32 -6.36 -7.77 -4.20
CA SER A 32 -7.01 -6.46 -4.33
C SER A 32 -6.53 -5.48 -3.26
N LEU A 33 -6.40 -5.90 -2.01
CA LEU A 33 -5.85 -5.06 -0.94
C LEU A 33 -4.39 -4.67 -1.21
N ILE A 34 -3.55 -5.61 -1.64
CA ILE A 34 -2.16 -5.36 -2.05
C ILE A 34 -2.09 -4.31 -3.16
N LEU A 35 -2.84 -4.49 -4.24
CA LEU A 35 -2.82 -3.60 -5.40
C LEU A 35 -3.38 -2.22 -5.08
N ARG A 36 -4.44 -2.12 -4.26
CA ARG A 36 -4.96 -0.83 -3.79
C ARG A 36 -3.96 -0.09 -2.92
N THR A 37 -3.28 -0.80 -2.02
CA THR A 37 -2.24 -0.22 -1.15
C THR A 37 -1.12 0.39 -1.98
N ILE A 38 -0.59 -0.37 -2.94
CA ILE A 38 0.40 0.09 -3.93
C ILE A 38 -0.12 1.32 -4.69
N ARG A 39 -1.33 1.27 -5.24
CA ARG A 39 -1.88 2.39 -6.02
C ARG A 39 -2.02 3.67 -5.20
N TYR A 40 -2.54 3.58 -3.99
CA TYR A 40 -2.81 4.76 -3.17
C TYR A 40 -1.54 5.34 -2.56
N ALA A 41 -0.57 4.50 -2.21
CA ALA A 41 0.73 4.94 -1.75
C ALA A 41 1.53 5.68 -2.85
N LEU A 42 1.41 5.32 -4.13
CA LEU A 42 1.95 6.15 -5.24
C LEU A 42 1.25 7.49 -5.37
N ALA A 43 -0.08 7.48 -5.26
CA ALA A 43 -0.84 8.72 -5.37
C ALA A 43 -0.43 9.71 -4.26
N ASP A 44 -0.14 9.21 -3.07
CA ASP A 44 0.39 9.97 -1.94
C ASP A 44 1.80 10.50 -2.20
N ALA A 45 2.70 9.64 -2.71
CA ALA A 45 4.06 10.04 -3.07
C ALA A 45 4.09 11.15 -4.14
N HIS A 46 3.25 11.03 -5.17
CA HIS A 46 3.12 12.06 -6.21
C HIS A 46 2.51 13.36 -5.68
N GLU A 47 1.61 13.27 -4.70
CA GLU A 47 1.03 14.46 -4.06
C GLU A 47 2.10 15.21 -3.26
N PHE A 48 2.91 14.49 -2.48
CA PHE A 48 4.06 15.04 -1.77
C PHE A 48 5.07 15.73 -2.72
N GLU A 49 5.40 15.13 -3.86
CA GLU A 49 6.26 15.77 -4.87
C GLU A 49 5.64 17.07 -5.41
N ARG A 50 4.32 17.07 -5.63
CA ARG A 50 3.60 18.23 -6.15
C ARG A 50 3.52 19.38 -5.15
N GLU A 51 3.33 19.07 -3.88
CA GLU A 51 3.39 20.05 -2.79
C GLU A 51 4.76 20.73 -2.73
N ASN A 52 5.84 19.94 -2.82
CA ASN A 52 7.21 20.47 -2.77
C ASN A 52 7.61 21.28 -4.01
N THR A 53 6.87 21.19 -5.11
CA THR A 53 7.20 21.86 -6.37
C THR A 53 6.29 23.04 -6.70
N SER A 54 5.18 23.26 -5.98
CA SER A 54 4.23 24.33 -6.30
C SER A 54 3.54 24.94 -5.07
N GLU A 55 4.03 26.09 -4.63
CA GLU A 55 3.42 26.86 -3.53
C GLU A 55 1.98 27.31 -3.84
N ARG A 56 1.67 27.63 -5.10
CA ARG A 56 0.29 27.97 -5.53
C ARG A 56 -0.66 26.78 -5.38
N TYR A 57 -0.17 25.56 -5.60
CA TYR A 57 -0.97 24.34 -5.46
C TYR A 57 -1.30 24.05 -4.00
N CYS A 58 -0.30 24.14 -3.11
CA CYS A 58 -0.49 23.92 -1.67
C CYS A 58 -1.56 24.84 -1.07
N ASN A 59 -1.65 26.08 -1.57
CA ASN A 59 -2.65 27.05 -1.12
C ASN A 59 -4.01 26.94 -1.85
N SER A 60 -4.24 25.88 -2.63
CA SER A 60 -5.46 25.70 -3.42
C SER A 60 -6.45 24.74 -2.77
N ARG A 61 -7.76 25.00 -2.94
CA ARG A 61 -8.83 24.06 -2.53
C ARG A 61 -8.71 22.66 -3.18
N ALA A 62 -8.04 22.58 -4.33
CA ALA A 62 -7.82 21.31 -5.00
C ALA A 62 -6.88 20.41 -4.20
N HIS A 63 -5.84 20.99 -3.59
CA HIS A 63 -4.94 20.28 -2.69
C HIS A 63 -5.65 19.85 -1.41
N GLU A 64 -6.41 20.74 -0.75
CA GLU A 64 -7.18 20.41 0.47
C GLU A 64 -8.10 19.19 0.25
N HIS A 65 -8.89 19.20 -0.82
CA HIS A 65 -9.77 18.09 -1.15
C HIS A 65 -9.01 16.80 -1.48
N LYS A 66 -7.83 16.92 -2.12
CA LYS A 66 -7.00 15.79 -2.47
C LYS A 66 -6.36 15.15 -1.24
N ALA A 67 -5.84 15.96 -0.32
CA ALA A 67 -5.29 15.52 0.97
C ALA A 67 -6.35 14.77 1.78
N GLU A 68 -7.55 15.34 1.94
CA GLU A 68 -8.65 14.64 2.65
C GLU A 68 -9.00 13.28 2.02
N LEU A 69 -9.01 13.20 0.69
CA LEU A 69 -9.29 11.96 -0.02
C LEU A 69 -8.20 10.90 0.22
N LEU A 70 -6.93 11.31 0.22
CA LEU A 70 -5.78 10.42 0.44
C LEU A 70 -5.75 9.93 1.90
N ASP A 71 -6.03 10.80 2.86
CA ASP A 71 -6.13 10.45 4.28
C ASP A 71 -7.23 9.42 4.52
N ARG A 72 -8.43 9.63 3.95
CA ARG A 72 -9.53 8.65 4.06
C ARG A 72 -9.17 7.31 3.43
N ARG A 73 -8.46 7.31 2.31
CA ARG A 73 -7.99 6.07 1.67
C ARG A 73 -6.98 5.34 2.54
N ARG A 74 -6.01 6.07 3.11
CA ARG A 74 -5.01 5.52 4.01
C ARG A 74 -5.66 4.90 5.26
N ALA A 75 -6.55 5.62 5.92
CA ALA A 75 -7.25 5.12 7.11
C ALA A 75 -8.07 3.86 6.82
N ASN A 76 -8.75 3.81 5.66
CA ASN A 76 -9.46 2.59 5.23
C ASN A 76 -8.50 1.42 5.01
N LEU A 77 -7.36 1.64 4.34
CA LEU A 77 -6.34 0.60 4.14
C LEU A 77 -5.77 0.11 5.47
N GLU A 78 -5.45 1.01 6.40
CA GLU A 78 -4.94 0.64 7.73
C GLU A 78 -5.95 -0.23 8.48
N ARG A 79 -7.24 0.12 8.44
CA ARG A 79 -8.29 -0.73 9.02
C ARG A 79 -8.30 -2.12 8.38
N GLU A 80 -8.29 -2.20 7.05
CA GLU A 80 -8.30 -3.47 6.32
C GLU A 80 -7.06 -4.32 6.63
N TRP A 81 -5.86 -3.73 6.72
CA TRP A 81 -4.64 -4.45 7.11
C TRP A 81 -4.70 -4.93 8.57
N ASN A 82 -5.23 -4.10 9.47
CA ASN A 82 -5.39 -4.45 10.88
C ASN A 82 -6.34 -5.65 11.10
N GLU A 83 -7.30 -5.88 10.20
CA GLU A 83 -8.15 -7.09 10.23
C GLU A 83 -7.33 -8.39 10.09
N TYR A 84 -6.16 -8.32 9.45
CA TYR A 84 -5.21 -9.42 9.33
C TYR A 84 -4.15 -9.41 10.44
N GLY A 85 -4.25 -8.53 11.43
CA GLY A 85 -3.23 -8.33 12.47
C GLY A 85 -1.96 -7.65 11.95
N LEU A 86 -2.03 -7.03 10.77
CA LEU A 86 -0.89 -6.40 10.10
C LEU A 86 -0.99 -4.89 10.18
N THR A 87 0.16 -4.22 10.30
CA THR A 87 0.23 -2.76 10.39
C THR A 87 1.09 -2.20 9.28
N MET A 88 0.63 -1.10 8.70
CA MET A 88 1.38 -0.37 7.68
C MET A 88 2.44 0.51 8.35
N VAL A 89 3.72 0.20 8.11
CA VAL A 89 4.86 0.89 8.75
C VAL A 89 5.45 1.96 7.85
N ASN A 90 5.37 1.77 6.53
CA ASN A 90 5.75 2.79 5.57
C ASN A 90 4.65 2.95 4.52
N TYR A 91 4.36 4.20 4.13
CA TYR A 91 3.36 4.58 3.15
C TYR A 91 3.96 5.64 2.23
N GLY A 92 3.95 5.38 0.91
CA GLY A 92 4.60 6.24 -0.08
C GLY A 92 5.26 5.43 -1.21
N PRO A 93 6.48 5.79 -1.67
CA PRO A 93 7.13 5.13 -2.80
C PRO A 93 7.67 3.73 -2.48
N TYR A 94 7.59 3.26 -1.23
CA TYR A 94 7.93 1.88 -0.85
C TYR A 94 7.04 1.39 0.30
N PRO A 95 5.75 1.08 0.05
CA PRO A 95 4.81 0.70 1.09
C PRO A 95 5.26 -0.61 1.73
N THR A 96 5.25 -0.62 3.06
CA THR A 96 5.76 -1.72 3.86
C THR A 96 4.75 -2.08 4.93
N ILE A 97 4.36 -3.35 4.98
CA ILE A 97 3.41 -3.90 5.94
C ILE A 97 4.18 -4.87 6.85
N ASN A 98 4.03 -4.72 8.16
CA ASN A 98 4.65 -5.61 9.15
C ASN A 98 3.58 -6.32 9.97
N ASP A 99 3.89 -7.55 10.35
CA ASP A 99 3.20 -8.24 11.43
C ASP A 99 3.84 -7.84 12.77
N LEU A 100 3.14 -6.98 13.52
CA LEU A 100 3.60 -6.55 14.84
C LEU A 100 3.17 -7.50 15.96
N LEU A 101 2.23 -8.41 15.68
CA LEU A 101 1.61 -9.28 16.70
C LEU A 101 2.33 -10.61 16.84
N SER A 102 2.90 -11.16 15.77
CA SER A 102 3.54 -12.48 15.80
C SER A 102 4.96 -12.49 16.35
N GLY A 103 5.59 -11.33 16.58
CA GLY A 103 7.00 -11.24 16.99
C GLY A 103 8.00 -11.69 15.92
N THR A 104 7.53 -12.36 14.87
CA THR A 104 8.25 -12.57 13.62
C THR A 104 8.08 -11.33 12.75
N GLN A 105 9.19 -10.63 12.49
CA GLN A 105 9.24 -9.49 11.55
C GLN A 105 9.05 -9.97 10.10
N ASP A 106 7.90 -10.55 9.80
CA ASP A 106 7.53 -10.85 8.42
C ASP A 106 7.12 -9.53 7.76
N VAL A 107 8.09 -8.94 7.07
CA VAL A 107 7.95 -7.69 6.32
C VAL A 107 7.40 -8.02 4.93
N ILE A 108 6.16 -7.63 4.67
CA ILE A 108 5.59 -7.66 3.32
C ILE A 108 6.02 -6.36 2.62
N HIS A 109 7.11 -6.44 1.86
CA HIS A 109 7.48 -5.38 0.94
C HIS A 109 6.56 -5.40 -0.28
N LEU A 110 5.78 -4.34 -0.43
CA LEU A 110 4.91 -4.15 -1.58
C LEU A 110 5.69 -3.42 -2.66
N ALA A 111 6.55 -4.17 -3.35
CA ALA A 111 7.39 -3.62 -4.41
C ALA A 111 6.54 -2.99 -5.52
N TYR A 112 6.91 -1.77 -5.89
CA TYR A 112 6.50 -1.21 -7.15
C TYR A 112 7.21 -1.92 -8.29
N PHE A 113 6.50 -2.05 -9.40
CA PHE A 113 6.92 -1.91 -10.79
C PHE A 113 5.87 -2.54 -11.69
N ASP A 114 5.81 -1.98 -12.90
CA ASP A 114 4.96 -2.31 -14.04
C ASP A 114 5.69 -3.32 -14.94
#